data_AF-A0A4Y7SDN9-F1
#
_entry.id   AF-A0A4Y7SDN9-F1
#
_cell.length_a   1.000
_cell.length_b   1.000
_cell.length_c   1.000
_cell.angle_alpha   90.00
_cell.angle_beta   90.00
_cell.angle_gamma   90.00
#
_symmetry.space_group_name_H-M   'P 1'
#
loop_
_entity.id
_entity.type
_entity.pdbx_description
1 polymer ?
#
loop_
_entity_poly.entity_id
_entity_poly.type
_entity_poly.pdbx_seq_one_letter_code
_entity_poly.pdbx_strand_id
1 'polypeptide(L)'
;DPICSCGRGKDLGGFADVKEWAALKPFVTRLAIGNAIPMSLLKTMPVWHAEKPGQPKLLVCSACKSVRYCSTACQRNHWKQHKSLC
;
A
#
# COMPACT_ATOMS: atom_id res chain seq x y z
N ASP A 1 -8.07 6.72 -3.55
CA ASP A 1 -7.14 5.86 -2.80
C ASP A 1 -6.37 5.02 -3.82
N PRO A 2 -5.08 5.25 -4.07
CA PRO A 2 -4.32 4.58 -5.13
C PRO A 2 -4.07 3.08 -4.84
N ILE A 3 -4.39 2.62 -3.64
CA ILE A 3 -4.24 1.25 -3.17
C ILE A 3 -5.58 0.61 -2.80
N CYS A 4 -5.56 -0.71 -2.66
CA CYS A 4 -6.72 -1.50 -2.28
C CYS A 4 -7.20 -1.16 -0.85
N SER A 5 -8.50 -0.93 -0.67
CA SER A 5 -9.12 -0.64 0.63
C SER A 5 -9.08 -1.82 1.61
N CYS A 6 -8.88 -3.06 1.13
CA CYS A 6 -8.86 -4.25 1.99
C CYS A 6 -7.67 -4.29 2.96
N GLY A 7 -6.67 -3.41 2.77
CA GLY A 7 -5.49 -3.29 3.63
C GLY A 7 -5.70 -2.34 4.82
N ARG A 8 -6.82 -1.60 4.86
CA ARG A 8 -7.10 -0.71 5.98
C ARG A 8 -7.31 -1.51 7.26
N GLY A 9 -6.71 -1.06 8.36
CA GLY A 9 -6.79 -1.70 9.66
C GLY A 9 -6.01 -3.00 9.80
N LYS A 10 -5.21 -3.39 8.79
CA LYS A 10 -4.39 -4.60 8.83
C LYS A 10 -2.93 -4.25 9.09
N ASP A 11 -2.26 -5.13 9.83
CA ASP A 11 -0.81 -5.11 10.05
C ASP A 11 -0.28 -3.74 10.52
N LEU A 12 -1.01 -3.06 11.41
CA LEU A 12 -0.70 -1.69 11.83
C LEU A 12 0.58 -1.57 12.68
N GLY A 13 1.15 -2.68 13.15
CA GLY A 13 2.33 -2.69 14.03
C GLY A 13 2.09 -1.90 15.32
N GLY A 14 3.10 -1.16 15.77
CA GLY A 14 3.02 -0.36 17.01
C GLY A 14 1.90 0.71 17.03
N PHE A 15 1.36 1.09 15.87
CA PHE A 15 0.17 1.95 15.81
C PHE A 15 -1.04 1.28 16.48
N ALA A 16 -1.15 -0.05 16.45
CA ALA A 16 -2.23 -0.77 17.09
C ALA A 16 -2.17 -0.74 18.63
N ASP A 17 -1.00 -0.48 19.21
CA ASP A 17 -0.78 -0.59 20.66
C ASP A 17 -1.22 0.69 21.41
N VAL A 18 -1.36 1.81 20.69
CA VAL A 18 -1.79 3.10 21.23
C VAL A 18 -3.32 3.10 21.40
N LYS A 19 -3.80 3.15 22.65
CA LYS A 19 -5.22 3.03 23.00
C LYS A 19 -6.05 4.19 22.45
N GLU A 20 -5.47 5.37 22.44
CA GLU A 20 -6.05 6.64 21.97
C GLU A 20 -6.41 6.57 20.47
N TRP A 21 -5.74 5.70 19.71
CA TRP A 21 -5.92 5.57 18.26
C TRP A 21 -6.89 4.46 17.87
N ALA A 22 -7.53 3.80 18.84
CA ALA A 22 -8.46 2.69 18.59
C ALA A 22 -9.55 3.04 17.57
N ALA A 23 -10.10 4.26 17.63
CA ALA A 23 -11.14 4.73 16.71
C ALA A 23 -10.66 4.86 15.25
N LEU A 24 -9.36 5.09 15.03
CA LEU A 24 -8.79 5.33 13.71
C LEU A 24 -8.32 4.04 13.02
N LYS A 25 -8.15 2.95 13.76
CA LYS A 25 -7.65 1.66 13.25
C LYS A 25 -8.33 1.20 11.95
N PRO A 26 -9.67 1.25 11.80
CA PRO A 26 -10.33 0.73 10.59
C PRO A 26 -10.04 1.52 9.31
N PHE A 27 -9.49 2.73 9.43
CA PHE A 27 -9.34 3.65 8.32
C PHE A 27 -7.89 3.82 7.84
N VAL A 28 -6.91 3.39 8.65
CA VAL A 28 -5.49 3.59 8.37
C VAL A 28 -4.87 2.42 7.61
N THR A 29 -3.91 2.72 6.74
CA THR A 29 -3.08 1.72 6.04
C THR A 29 -1.63 1.94 6.38
N ARG A 30 -0.90 0.86 6.72
CA ARG A 30 0.54 0.94 6.98
C ARG A 30 1.31 1.05 5.67
N LEU A 31 2.13 2.09 5.54
CA LEU A 31 3.02 2.31 4.39
C LEU A 31 4.48 2.35 4.85
N ALA A 32 5.35 1.65 4.14
CA ALA A 32 6.80 1.81 4.30
C ALA A 32 7.25 2.98 3.44
N ILE A 33 7.43 4.16 4.05
CA ILE A 33 8.07 5.28 3.39
C ILE A 33 9.58 5.04 3.51
N GLY A 34 10.25 4.88 2.37
CA GLY A 34 11.72 4.80 2.36
C GLY A 34 12.32 6.09 2.91
N ASN A 35 13.45 6.00 3.61
CA ASN A 35 14.18 7.18 4.03
C ASN A 35 14.46 8.05 2.81
N ALA A 36 14.21 9.36 2.90
CA ALA A 36 14.62 10.31 1.88
C ALA A 36 16.16 10.35 1.87
N ILE A 37 16.78 9.56 1.01
CA ILE A 37 18.23 9.55 0.85
C ILE A 37 18.58 10.62 -0.19
N PRO A 38 19.44 11.61 0.15
CA PRO A 38 19.89 12.58 -0.84
C PRO A 38 20.57 11.87 -2.02
N MET A 39 20.33 12.34 -3.23
CA MET A 39 20.79 11.69 -4.48
C MET A 39 22.31 11.43 -4.51
N SER A 40 23.10 12.22 -3.78
CA SER A 40 24.54 12.03 -3.62
C SER A 40 24.90 10.76 -2.85
N LEU A 41 24.09 10.37 -1.87
CA LEU A 41 24.30 9.19 -1.02
C LEU A 41 23.68 7.92 -1.63
N LEU A 42 22.75 8.07 -2.59
CA LEU A 42 22.14 6.95 -3.32
C LEU A 42 23.18 6.15 -4.13
N LYS A 43 24.23 6.81 -4.63
CA LYS A 43 25.29 6.18 -5.42
C LYS A 43 26.22 5.28 -4.59
N THR A 44 26.31 5.53 -3.29
CA THR A 44 27.24 4.87 -2.36
C THR A 44 26.57 3.83 -1.48
N MET A 45 25.25 3.88 -1.35
CA MET A 45 24.49 2.84 -0.66
C MET A 45 24.45 1.59 -1.55
N PRO A 46 24.83 0.40 -1.05
CA PRO A 46 24.39 -0.83 -1.69
C PRO A 46 22.88 -0.78 -1.59
N VAL A 47 22.21 -0.42 -2.68
CA VAL A 47 20.76 -0.44 -2.72
C VAL A 47 20.40 -1.86 -2.37
N TRP A 48 19.76 -2.04 -1.22
CA TRP A 48 19.12 -3.29 -0.87
C TRP A 48 17.91 -3.45 -1.81
N HIS A 49 18.15 -3.57 -3.12
CA HIS A 49 17.33 -4.31 -4.07
C HIS A 49 17.45 -5.81 -3.77
N ALA A 50 17.59 -6.18 -2.50
CA ALA A 50 17.04 -7.44 -2.08
C ALA A 50 15.53 -7.28 -2.31
N GLU A 51 15.06 -7.76 -3.45
CA GLU A 51 13.70 -8.25 -3.57
C GLU A 51 13.49 -9.15 -2.36
N LYS A 52 12.93 -8.59 -1.29
CA LYS A 52 12.67 -9.40 -0.11
C LYS A 52 11.74 -10.50 -0.58
N PRO A 53 12.10 -11.79 -0.39
CA PRO A 53 11.17 -12.86 -0.70
C PRO A 53 9.85 -12.56 0.01
N GLY A 54 8.76 -12.51 -0.77
CA GLY A 54 7.43 -12.16 -0.27
C GLY A 54 6.91 -10.75 -0.59
N GLN A 55 7.55 -9.95 -1.47
CA GLN A 55 6.87 -8.75 -1.98
C GLN A 55 5.66 -9.15 -2.86
N PRO A 56 4.42 -8.79 -2.48
CA PRO A 56 3.25 -9.16 -3.25
C PRO A 56 3.19 -8.34 -4.54
N LYS A 57 3.18 -9.03 -5.69
CA LYS A 57 2.93 -8.39 -6.98
C LYS A 57 1.47 -7.93 -7.03
N LEU A 58 1.26 -6.63 -6.84
CA LEU A 58 -0.08 -6.04 -6.91
C LEU A 58 -0.58 -6.00 -8.36
N LEU A 59 -1.86 -6.30 -8.52
CA LEU A 59 -2.58 -6.17 -9.78
C LEU A 59 -2.89 -4.70 -10.04
N VAL A 60 -2.73 -4.25 -11.28
CA VAL A 60 -3.03 -2.87 -11.68
C VAL A 60 -4.33 -2.88 -12.49
N CYS A 61 -5.19 -1.87 -12.33
CA CYS A 61 -6.35 -1.72 -13.19
C CYS A 61 -5.93 -1.65 -14.66
N SER A 62 -6.41 -2.55 -15.50
CA SER A 62 -6.00 -2.64 -16.91
C SER A 62 -6.47 -1.45 -17.74
N ALA A 63 -7.60 -0.82 -17.37
CA ALA A 63 -8.17 0.31 -18.09
C ALA A 63 -7.38 1.60 -17.86
N CYS A 64 -7.27 2.04 -16.60
CA CYS A 64 -6.70 3.34 -16.28
C CYS A 64 -5.29 3.31 -15.71
N LYS A 65 -4.83 2.14 -15.28
CA LYS A 65 -3.49 1.91 -14.71
C LYS A 65 -3.15 2.75 -13.46
N SER A 66 -4.14 3.41 -12.85
CA SER A 66 -3.95 4.35 -11.73
C SER A 66 -4.15 3.71 -10.34
N VAL A 67 -4.94 2.63 -10.23
CA VAL A 67 -5.26 1.95 -8.97
C VAL A 67 -4.68 0.54 -8.92
N ARG A 68 -4.22 0.11 -7.73
CA ARG A 68 -3.63 -1.21 -7.50
C ARG A 68 -4.45 -2.07 -6.53
N TYR A 69 -4.51 -3.37 -6.77
CA TYR A 69 -5.28 -4.36 -6.02
C TYR A 69 -4.40 -5.54 -5.59
N CYS A 70 -4.67 -6.11 -4.42
CA CYS A 70 -4.00 -7.34 -3.99
C CYS A 70 -4.54 -8.61 -4.67
N SER A 71 -5.77 -8.54 -5.23
CA SER A 71 -6.44 -9.67 -5.89
C SER A 71 -7.53 -9.18 -6.85
N THR A 72 -7.93 -10.04 -7.78
CA THR A 72 -9.05 -9.79 -8.69
C THR A 72 -10.39 -9.66 -7.94
N ALA A 73 -10.55 -10.37 -6.82
CA ALA A 73 -11.70 -10.24 -5.95
C ALA A 73 -11.84 -8.82 -5.39
N CYS A 74 -10.73 -8.23 -4.94
CA CYS A 74 -10.71 -6.85 -4.45
C CYS A 74 -11.01 -5.84 -5.56
N GLN A 75 -10.49 -6.06 -6.77
CA GLN A 75 -10.81 -5.22 -7.93
C GLN A 75 -12.31 -5.25 -8.24
N ARG A 76 -12.92 -6.43 -8.32
CA ARG A 76 -14.36 -6.59 -8.59
C ARG A 76 -15.22 -5.94 -7.51
N ASN A 77 -14.84 -6.10 -6.24
CA ASN A 77 -15.58 -5.49 -5.14
C ASN A 77 -15.53 -3.95 -5.20
N HIS A 78 -14.36 -3.38 -5.52
CA HIS A 78 -14.18 -1.93 -5.65
C HIS A 78 -14.83 -1.36 -6.93
N TRP A 79 -15.12 -2.19 -7.95
CA TRP A 79 -15.59 -1.76 -9.26
C TRP A 79 -16.79 -0.83 -9.22
N LYS A 80 -17.76 -1.06 -8.32
CA LYS A 80 -18.96 -0.21 -8.18
C LYS A 80 -18.63 1.26 -7.91
N GLN A 81 -17.58 1.52 -7.12
CA GLN A 81 -17.12 2.87 -6.78
C GLN A 81 -16.06 3.36 -7.76
N HIS A 82 -15.21 2.47 -8.26
CA HIS A 82 -14.13 2.81 -9.18
C HIS A 82 -14.63 3.17 -10.58
N LYS A 83 -15.68 2.49 -11.10
CA LYS A 83 -16.10 2.56 -12.50
C LYS A 83 -16.36 3.98 -13.01
N SER A 84 -16.95 4.85 -12.19
CA SER A 84 -17.27 6.23 -12.58
C SER A 84 -16.03 7.13 -12.68
N LEU A 85 -14.99 6.83 -11.92
CA LEU A 85 -13.74 7.59 -11.83
C LEU A 85 -12.55 6.80 -12.42
N CYS A 86 -12.85 5.72 -13.17
CA CYS A 86 -11.84 4.79 -13.65
C CYS A 86 -10.88 5.52 -14.59
#